data_AF-A0A3A6PZ77-F1
#
_entry.id   AF-A0A3A6PZ77-F1
#
_cell.length_a   1.000
_cell.length_b   1.000
_cell.length_c   1.000
_cell.angle_alpha   90.00
_cell.angle_beta   90.00
_cell.angle_gamma   90.00
#
_symmetry.space_group_name_H-M   'P 1'
#
loop_
_entity.id
_entity.type
_entity.pdbx_description
1 polymer ?
#
loop_
_entity_poly.entity_id
_entity_poly.type
_entity_poly.pdbx_seq_one_letter_code
_entity_poly.pdbx_strand_id
1 'polypeptide(L)'
;MTLSDAFDDTTTADTLLVTVQHDDDLYRDGREAIERLRRSDGVNDPDRFAFESSDLLFETFNPRTMALLETIADAAPESIRETARLVNRDVKNVHEELSELERLGVIRFETSERAKQPIFPYEEIVISLPFDHGGAYDITHTRS
;
A
#
# COMPACT_ATOMS: atom_id res chain seq x y z
N MET A 1 36.47 21.56 14.46
CA MET A 1 36.27 21.71 13.01
C MET A 1 34.97 20.98 12.69
N THR A 2 33.92 21.73 12.38
CA THR A 2 32.53 21.29 12.18
C THR A 2 32.29 20.88 10.72
N LEU A 3 31.27 20.04 10.48
CA LEU A 3 30.30 19.98 9.35
C LEU A 3 29.69 18.56 9.40
N SER A 4 28.42 18.34 9.75
CA SER A 4 27.23 18.62 8.92
C SER A 4 27.45 18.15 7.48
N ASP A 5 27.35 16.84 7.27
CA ASP A 5 26.96 16.15 6.04
C ASP A 5 27.10 14.65 6.33
N ALA A 6 26.13 13.77 6.12
CA ALA A 6 24.79 13.90 5.60
C ALA A 6 24.03 12.67 6.11
N PHE A 7 22.82 12.89 6.63
CA PHE A 7 21.67 11.99 6.50
C PHE A 7 21.97 10.59 5.94
N ASP A 8 22.25 9.62 6.82
CA ASP A 8 21.87 8.23 6.56
C ASP A 8 20.47 8.08 7.19
N ASP A 9 19.53 8.77 6.53
CA ASP A 9 18.15 8.84 6.94
C ASP A 9 17.50 7.49 6.63
N THR A 10 16.74 7.02 7.60
CA THR A 10 15.90 5.84 7.60
C THR A 10 15.50 5.32 6.22
N THR A 11 16.11 4.24 5.75
CA THR A 11 15.51 3.36 4.72
C THR A 11 14.32 2.61 5.35
N THR A 12 13.28 3.36 5.70
CA THR A 12 11.93 2.84 5.92
C THR A 12 11.44 2.46 4.53
N ALA A 13 10.83 1.30 4.35
CA ALA A 13 10.40 0.84 3.04
C ALA A 13 9.67 1.94 2.24
N ASP A 14 10.26 2.40 1.13
CA ASP A 14 9.67 3.44 0.25
C ASP A 14 8.44 2.93 -0.52
N THR A 15 8.09 1.65 -0.38
CA THR A 15 7.06 0.97 -1.16
C THR A 15 6.09 0.20 -0.26
N LEU A 16 4.79 0.46 -0.44
CA LEU A 16 3.71 -0.34 0.14
C LEU A 16 3.29 -1.44 -0.84
N LEU A 17 3.48 -2.70 -0.47
CA LEU A 17 3.03 -3.86 -1.25
C LEU A 17 1.65 -4.33 -0.78
N VAL A 18 0.66 -4.24 -1.67
CA VAL A 18 -0.70 -4.66 -1.42
C VAL A 18 -1.00 -5.97 -2.19
N THR A 19 -1.48 -6.99 -1.50
CA THR A 19 -1.74 -8.33 -2.05
C THR A 19 -3.11 -8.87 -1.68
N VAL A 20 -3.60 -9.89 -2.38
CA VAL A 20 -4.78 -10.68 -1.98
C VAL A 20 -4.30 -12.08 -1.60
N GLN A 21 -4.69 -12.56 -0.43
CA GLN A 21 -4.47 -13.94 -0.01
C GLN A 21 -5.78 -14.72 -0.16
N HIS A 22 -5.79 -15.73 -1.04
CA HIS A 22 -6.84 -16.75 -1.01
C HIS A 22 -6.52 -17.74 0.12
N ASP A 23 -7.50 -18.05 0.97
CA ASP A 23 -7.34 -18.92 2.16
C ASP A 23 -6.69 -20.28 1.88
N ASP A 24 -6.74 -20.80 0.65
CA ASP A 24 -6.14 -22.08 0.26
C ASP A 24 -4.65 -22.00 -0.13
N ASP A 25 -4.11 -20.80 -0.40
CA ASP A 25 -2.70 -20.59 -0.81
C ASP A 25 -1.73 -20.38 0.35
N LEU A 26 -2.23 -20.41 1.60
CA LEU A 26 -1.46 -20.17 2.83
C LEU A 26 -0.26 -21.12 3.03
N TYR A 27 -0.10 -22.17 2.22
CA TYR A 27 0.97 -23.17 2.40
C TYR A 27 1.97 -23.33 1.25
N ARG A 28 1.78 -22.75 0.05
CA ARG A 28 2.67 -23.09 -1.09
C ARG A 28 3.45 -21.92 -1.69
N ASP A 29 2.91 -20.69 -1.70
CA ASP A 29 3.54 -19.58 -2.44
C ASP A 29 4.39 -18.62 -1.59
N GLY A 30 4.31 -18.74 -0.26
CA GLY A 30 5.08 -17.91 0.66
C GLY A 30 6.61 -18.09 0.55
N ARG A 31 7.10 -19.23 0.04
CA ARG A 31 8.55 -19.46 -0.10
C ARG A 31 9.13 -18.96 -1.42
N GLU A 32 8.42 -19.10 -2.55
CA GLU A 32 8.97 -18.67 -3.84
C GLU A 32 8.96 -17.16 -4.04
N ALA A 33 7.93 -16.46 -3.53
CA ALA A 33 7.92 -14.99 -3.56
C ALA A 33 9.05 -14.40 -2.70
N ILE A 34 9.32 -14.99 -1.52
CA ILE A 34 10.43 -14.60 -0.65
C ILE A 34 11.80 -14.98 -1.25
N GLU A 35 11.91 -16.11 -1.95
CA GLU A 35 13.17 -16.53 -2.59
C GLU A 35 13.53 -15.73 -3.85
N ARG A 36 12.54 -15.23 -4.61
CA ARG A 36 12.80 -14.27 -5.71
C ARG A 36 13.30 -12.93 -5.17
N LEU A 37 12.78 -12.49 -4.02
CA LEU A 37 13.20 -11.25 -3.36
C LEU A 37 14.60 -11.34 -2.72
N ARG A 38 14.99 -12.53 -2.24
CA ARG A 38 16.35 -12.75 -1.66
C ARG A 38 17.48 -12.78 -2.69
N ARG A 39 17.19 -12.79 -3.99
CA ARG A 39 18.19 -12.93 -5.06
C ARG A 39 18.62 -11.61 -5.70
N SER A 40 17.87 -10.52 -5.54
CA SER A 40 18.37 -9.18 -5.85
C SER A 40 18.81 -8.48 -4.57
N ASP A 41 19.93 -7.79 -4.65
CA ASP A 41 20.70 -7.22 -3.56
C ASP A 41 19.89 -6.46 -2.51
N GLY A 42 20.38 -6.53 -1.27
CA GLY A 42 19.72 -6.09 -0.05
C GLY A 42 18.99 -4.75 -0.14
N VAL A 43 17.69 -4.79 0.13
CA VAL A 43 16.86 -3.62 0.40
C VAL A 43 15.88 -4.04 1.49
N ASN A 44 15.62 -3.14 2.43
CA ASN A 44 14.64 -3.29 3.51
C ASN A 44 13.32 -3.88 2.97
N ASP A 45 12.80 -4.93 3.63
CA ASP A 45 11.56 -5.59 3.20
C ASP A 45 10.41 -4.57 3.11
N PRO A 46 9.65 -4.51 2.02
CA PRO A 46 8.54 -3.57 1.88
C PRO A 46 7.43 -3.89 2.89
N ASP A 47 6.76 -2.86 3.41
CA ASP A 47 5.57 -3.06 4.24
C ASP A 47 4.48 -3.76 3.41
N ARG A 48 3.92 -4.85 3.95
CA ARG A 48 2.94 -5.68 3.23
C ARG A 48 1.57 -5.57 3.87
N PHE A 49 0.57 -5.29 3.04
CA PHE A 49 -0.84 -5.37 3.42
C PHE A 49 -1.54 -6.43 2.56
N ALA A 50 -2.28 -7.34 3.19
CA ALA A 50 -3.00 -8.41 2.51
C ALA A 50 -4.51 -8.27 2.74
N PHE A 51 -5.27 -8.34 1.65
CA PHE A 51 -6.73 -8.40 1.65
C PHE A 51 -7.22 -9.83 1.50
N GLU A 52 -8.39 -10.11 2.08
CA GLU A 52 -9.09 -11.40 1.96
C GLU A 52 -9.65 -11.62 0.55
N SER A 53 -9.87 -10.55 -0.21
CA SER A 53 -10.39 -10.62 -1.58
C SER A 53 -9.94 -9.43 -2.43
N SER A 54 -9.95 -9.62 -3.76
CA SER A 54 -9.73 -8.52 -4.70
C SER A 54 -10.83 -7.47 -4.62
N ASP A 55 -12.07 -7.87 -4.33
CA ASP A 55 -13.18 -6.94 -4.20
C ASP A 55 -12.95 -5.97 -3.04
N LEU A 56 -12.51 -6.49 -1.87
CA LEU A 56 -12.20 -5.65 -0.71
C LEU A 56 -10.99 -4.76 -0.98
N LEU A 57 -9.96 -5.27 -1.67
CA LEU A 57 -8.83 -4.46 -2.10
C LEU A 57 -9.28 -3.29 -2.97
N PHE A 58 -10.10 -3.53 -3.99
CA PHE A 58 -10.55 -2.48 -4.90
C PHE A 58 -11.60 -1.54 -4.28
N GLU A 59 -12.33 -1.99 -3.26
CA GLU A 59 -13.18 -1.12 -2.45
C GLU A 59 -12.34 -0.14 -1.63
N THR A 60 -11.28 -0.63 -0.97
CA THR A 60 -10.38 0.20 -0.16
C THR A 60 -9.47 1.08 -1.01
N PHE A 61 -8.76 0.50 -1.98
CA PHE A 61 -7.83 1.19 -2.88
C PHE A 61 -8.52 1.60 -4.20
N ASN A 62 -9.72 2.17 -4.07
CA ASN A 62 -10.47 2.69 -5.21
C ASN A 62 -9.81 3.99 -5.78
N PRO A 63 -10.21 4.45 -6.98
CA PRO A 63 -9.61 5.65 -7.60
C PRO A 63 -9.68 6.92 -6.73
N ARG A 64 -10.71 7.06 -5.91
CA ARG A 64 -10.89 8.21 -5.02
C ARG A 64 -9.89 8.18 -3.87
N THR A 65 -9.62 6.99 -3.34
CA THR A 65 -8.62 6.76 -2.29
C THR A 65 -7.21 6.95 -2.84
N MET A 66 -6.93 6.48 -4.07
CA MET A 66 -5.65 6.75 -4.73
C MET A 66 -5.39 8.25 -4.89
N ALA A 67 -6.36 9.02 -5.37
CA ALA A 67 -6.23 10.48 -5.50
C ALA A 67 -6.03 11.17 -4.14
N LEU A 68 -6.63 10.65 -3.06
CA LEU A 68 -6.41 11.14 -1.70
C LEU A 68 -4.97 10.90 -1.24
N LEU A 69 -4.44 9.69 -1.44
CA LEU A 69 -3.07 9.31 -1.07
C LEU A 69 -2.04 10.11 -1.89
N GLU A 70 -2.24 10.22 -3.20
CA GLU A 70 -1.42 11.06 -4.10
C GLU A 70 -1.38 12.52 -3.61
N THR A 71 -2.54 13.09 -3.26
CA THR A 71 -2.61 14.46 -2.71
C THR A 71 -1.84 14.60 -1.40
N ILE A 72 -1.86 13.59 -0.53
CA ILE A 72 -1.12 13.63 0.75
C ILE A 72 0.38 13.56 0.48
N ALA A 73 0.81 12.70 -0.44
CA ALA A 73 2.21 12.56 -0.83
C ALA A 73 2.75 13.85 -1.46
N ASP A 74 2.02 14.43 -2.41
CA ASP A 74 2.48 15.58 -3.20
C ASP A 74 2.40 16.91 -2.44
N ALA A 75 1.29 17.12 -1.71
CA ALA A 75 0.99 18.42 -1.11
C ALA A 75 1.33 18.48 0.39
N ALA A 76 1.61 17.35 1.03
CA ALA A 76 1.93 17.24 2.46
C ALA A 76 1.04 18.13 3.37
N PRO A 77 -0.30 17.99 3.30
CA PRO A 77 -1.23 18.89 3.99
C PRO A 77 -1.03 18.87 5.50
N GLU A 78 -1.08 20.02 6.16
CA GLU A 78 -0.83 20.17 7.60
C GLU A 78 -2.00 19.68 8.46
N SER A 79 -3.16 19.39 7.85
CA SER A 79 -4.35 18.94 8.57
C SER A 79 -5.39 18.23 7.70
N ILE A 80 -6.24 17.42 8.33
CA ILE A 80 -7.43 16.80 7.70
C ILE A 80 -8.31 17.83 6.96
N ARG A 81 -8.46 19.04 7.51
CA ARG A 81 -9.28 20.10 6.87
C ARG A 81 -8.64 20.64 5.61
N GLU A 82 -7.32 20.74 5.59
CA GLU A 82 -6.58 21.13 4.41
C GLU A 82 -6.62 20.03 3.36
N THR A 83 -6.38 18.78 3.75
CA THR A 83 -6.54 17.61 2.87
C THR A 83 -7.89 17.64 2.18
N ALA A 84 -8.97 17.83 2.93
CA ALA A 84 -10.33 17.90 2.38
C ALA A 84 -10.53 19.03 1.37
N ARG A 85 -9.88 20.18 1.57
CA ARG A 85 -9.91 21.30 0.61
C ARG A 85 -9.16 20.96 -0.67
N LEU A 86 -7.99 20.33 -0.57
CA LEU A 86 -7.18 19.95 -1.72
C LEU A 86 -7.90 18.95 -2.62
N VAL A 87 -8.57 17.95 -2.04
CA VAL A 87 -9.35 16.96 -2.78
C VAL A 87 -10.78 17.40 -3.10
N ASN A 88 -11.16 18.64 -2.74
CA ASN A 88 -12.51 19.19 -2.90
C ASN A 88 -13.63 18.27 -2.37
N ARG A 89 -13.47 17.77 -1.14
CA ARG A 89 -14.44 16.91 -0.45
C ARG A 89 -14.83 17.48 0.91
N ASP A 90 -15.93 17.00 1.46
CA ASP A 90 -16.32 17.36 2.81
C ASP A 90 -15.37 16.73 3.85
N VAL A 91 -15.13 17.47 4.93
CA VAL A 91 -14.16 17.12 5.98
C VAL A 91 -14.55 15.82 6.70
N LYS A 92 -15.85 15.54 6.84
CA LYS A 92 -16.33 14.35 7.56
C LYS A 92 -15.93 13.08 6.81
N ASN A 93 -16.25 13.02 5.51
CA ASN A 93 -15.92 11.86 4.67
C ASN A 93 -14.40 11.66 4.58
N VAL A 94 -13.62 12.74 4.49
CA VAL A 94 -12.15 12.65 4.46
C VAL A 94 -11.59 12.19 5.81
N HIS A 95 -12.12 12.70 6.92
CA HIS A 95 -11.72 12.23 8.24
C HIS A 95 -11.98 10.73 8.42
N GLU A 96 -13.17 10.25 8.04
CA GLU A 96 -13.55 8.83 8.14
C GLU A 96 -12.61 7.94 7.32
N GLU A 97 -12.33 8.32 6.07
CA GLU A 97 -11.42 7.58 5.18
C GLU A 97 -9.97 7.59 5.69
N LEU A 98 -9.43 8.75 6.12
CA LEU A 98 -8.08 8.81 6.69
C LEU A 98 -7.97 7.99 7.97
N SER A 99 -9.01 7.96 8.80
CA SER A 99 -9.03 7.13 10.02
C SER A 99 -9.05 5.64 9.69
N GLU A 100 -9.68 5.26 8.58
CA GLU A 100 -9.63 3.88 8.08
C GLU A 100 -8.25 3.53 7.57
N LEU A 101 -7.65 4.37 6.72
CA LEU A 101 -6.30 4.19 6.20
C LEU A 101 -5.24 4.13 7.31
N GLU A 102 -5.40 4.90 8.39
CA GLU A 102 -4.54 4.82 9.58
C GLU A 102 -4.65 3.46 10.28
N ARG A 103 -5.88 2.93 10.45
CA ARG A 103 -6.09 1.61 11.06
C ARG A 103 -5.51 0.48 10.23
N LEU A 104 -5.47 0.64 8.91
CA LEU A 104 -4.84 -0.29 7.97
C LEU A 104 -3.31 -0.13 7.93
N GLY A 105 -2.76 0.90 8.56
CA GLY A 105 -1.32 1.21 8.55
C GLY A 105 -0.84 1.86 7.25
N VAL A 106 -1.75 2.27 6.37
CA VAL A 106 -1.42 2.90 5.07
C VAL A 106 -0.92 4.33 5.28
N ILE A 107 -1.48 5.04 6.26
CA ILE A 107 -1.02 6.37 6.66
C ILE A 107 -0.78 6.39 8.18
N ARG A 108 -0.11 7.43 8.66
CA ARG A 108 -0.04 7.76 10.09
C ARG A 108 -0.47 9.20 10.33
N PHE A 109 -1.08 9.49 11.48
CA PHE A 109 -1.23 10.87 11.90
C PHE A 109 -0.05 11.31 12.76
N GLU A 110 0.55 12.42 12.39
CA GLU A 110 1.48 13.13 13.25
C GLU A 110 0.74 14.28 13.96
N THR A 111 1.02 14.43 15.26
CA THR A 111 0.46 15.53 16.04
C THR A 111 1.41 16.71 15.95
N SER A 112 1.11 17.62 15.04
CA SER A 112 1.72 18.95 15.01
C SER A 112 1.03 19.84 16.05
N GLU A 113 1.68 20.93 16.48
CA GLU A 113 1.18 21.83 17.55
C GLU A 113 -0.24 22.39 17.30
N ARG A 114 -0.74 22.32 16.06
CA ARG A 114 -2.02 22.92 15.62
C ARG A 114 -3.06 21.94 15.11
N ALA A 115 -2.69 20.75 14.65
CA ALA A 115 -3.63 19.79 14.04
C ALA A 115 -3.03 18.38 13.89
N LYS A 116 -3.92 17.40 13.64
CA LYS A 116 -3.53 16.07 13.15
C LYS A 116 -3.19 16.15 11.66
N GLN A 117 -1.93 15.95 11.36
CA GLN A 117 -1.38 15.94 10.00
C GLN A 117 -1.35 14.51 9.48
N PRO A 118 -2.04 14.18 8.37
CA PRO A 118 -1.90 12.88 7.75
C PRO A 118 -0.56 12.78 7.00
N ILE A 119 0.18 11.71 7.24
CA ILE A 119 1.44 11.40 6.57
C ILE A 119 1.28 10.04 5.87
N PHE A 120 1.55 10.02 4.57
CA PHE A 120 1.70 8.80 3.79
C PHE A 120 3.21 8.52 3.68
N PRO A 121 3.75 7.51 4.38
CA PRO A 121 5.20 7.33 4.52
C PRO A 121 5.84 6.57 3.36
N TYR A 122 5.13 6.41 2.24
CA TYR A 122 5.56 5.64 1.08
C TYR A 122 5.63 6.53 -0.17
N GLU A 123 6.54 6.21 -1.07
CA GLU A 123 6.67 6.88 -2.37
C GLU A 123 5.91 6.12 -3.48
N GLU A 124 5.71 4.81 -3.29
CA GLU A 124 5.06 3.94 -4.27
C GLU A 124 4.06 2.95 -3.63
N ILE A 125 2.94 2.71 -4.32
CA ILE A 125 2.00 1.61 -4.01
C ILE A 125 2.07 0.58 -5.12
N VAL A 126 2.40 -0.66 -4.78
CA VAL A 126 2.40 -1.79 -5.71
C VAL A 126 1.25 -2.73 -5.34
N ILE A 127 0.27 -2.86 -6.25
CA ILE A 127 -0.80 -3.85 -6.13
C ILE A 127 -0.41 -5.10 -6.92
N SER A 128 -0.27 -6.23 -6.24
CA SER A 128 0.03 -7.52 -6.84
C SER A 128 -1.15 -8.48 -6.68
N LEU A 129 -1.78 -8.82 -7.80
CA LEU A 129 -2.88 -9.78 -7.89
C LEU A 129 -2.41 -11.02 -8.66
N PRO A 130 -2.05 -12.11 -7.97
CA PRO A 130 -1.76 -13.36 -8.65
C PRO A 130 -3.05 -13.92 -9.25
N PHE A 131 -3.02 -14.22 -10.55
CA PHE A 131 -4.07 -15.02 -11.18
C PHE A 131 -3.62 -16.47 -11.14
N ASP A 132 -4.39 -17.34 -10.47
CA ASP A 132 -4.16 -18.77 -10.62
C ASP A 132 -4.53 -19.18 -12.06
N HIS A 133 -3.53 -19.53 -12.84
CA HIS A 133 -3.71 -20.21 -14.13
C HIS A 133 -3.63 -21.72 -13.89
N GLY A 134 -4.38 -22.24 -12.92
CA GLY A 134 -4.32 -23.64 -12.47
C GLY A 134 -5.49 -24.49 -12.97
N GLY A 135 -5.34 -25.15 -14.12
CA GLY A 135 -6.15 -26.34 -14.44
C GLY A 135 -6.47 -26.62 -15.92
N ALA A 136 -5.51 -27.20 -16.65
CA ALA A 136 -5.67 -28.05 -17.83
C ALA A 136 -6.97 -27.94 -18.68
N TYR A 137 -6.86 -27.28 -19.84
CA TYR A 137 -7.56 -27.75 -21.03
C TYR A 137 -6.97 -29.11 -21.45
N ASP A 138 -7.45 -30.19 -20.82
CA ASP A 138 -7.32 -31.54 -21.35
C ASP A 138 -8.24 -31.66 -22.57
N ILE A 139 -7.72 -31.27 -23.74
CA ILE A 139 -8.28 -31.69 -25.02
C ILE A 139 -7.61 -32.99 -25.46
N THR A 140 -7.73 -34.05 -24.66
CA THR A 140 -7.68 -35.41 -25.21
C THR A 140 -8.93 -35.66 -26.06
N HIS A 141 -8.93 -35.07 -27.26
CA HIS A 141 -9.65 -35.66 -28.38
C HIS A 141 -8.97 -37.00 -28.71
N THR A 142 -9.34 -38.05 -27.97
CA THR A 142 -9.37 -39.39 -28.53
C THR A 142 -10.37 -39.35 -29.67
N ARG A 143 -9.88 -39.18 -30.90
CA ARG A 143 -10.57 -39.71 -32.08
C ARG A 143 -9.94 -41.06 -32.36
N SER A 144 -10.64 -42.11 -31.94
CA SER A 144 -10.58 -43.41 -32.61
C SER A 144 -11.60 -43.45 -33.73
#